data_AF-A0A2N5BQ61-F1
#
_entry.id   AF-A0A2N5BQ61-F1
#
_cell.length_a   1.000
_cell.length_b   1.000
_cell.length_c   1.000
_cell.angle_alpha   90.00
_cell.angle_beta   90.00
_cell.angle_gamma   90.00
#
_symmetry.space_group_name_H-M   'P 1'
#
loop_
_entity.id
_entity.type
_entity.pdbx_description
1 polymer ?
#
loop_
_entity_poly.entity_id
_entity_poly.type
_entity_poly.pdbx_seq_one_letter_code
_entity_poly.pdbx_strand_id
1 'polypeptide(L)'
;MHLCEFIDAAQVVALTNHGRKWRVSLGEDHSFSDAADPQAALRDVHHAAVNNALYLNQADAPDIPNKPSIPSPQIVCAYPDLEELYADVLKAGMREPSIPLPQVSKVEFDALIASLRLLSAGMSGGLVRADDGDIGAILTDSGTHGGLSADEVDSLCERILFM
;
A
#
# COMPACT_ATOMS: atom_id res chain seq x y z
N MET A 1 -5.34 3.12 5.83
CA MET A 1 -6.79 2.89 5.98
C MET A 1 -7.49 3.87 5.06
N HIS A 2 -8.54 3.46 4.36
CA HIS A 2 -9.35 4.36 3.55
C HIS A 2 -10.24 5.26 4.43
N LEU A 3 -10.66 6.41 3.89
CA LEU A 3 -11.50 7.35 4.64
C LEU A 3 -12.82 6.70 5.10
N CYS A 4 -13.46 5.87 4.28
CA CYS A 4 -14.70 5.17 4.67
C CYS A 4 -14.46 4.21 5.85
N GLU A 5 -13.43 3.38 5.76
CA GLU A 5 -13.03 2.45 6.84
C GLU A 5 -12.70 3.21 8.13
N PHE A 6 -12.02 4.36 8.01
CA PHE A 6 -11.72 5.21 9.16
C PHE A 6 -12.98 5.80 9.78
N ILE A 7 -13.91 6.31 8.97
CA ILE A 7 -15.19 6.86 9.46
C ILE A 7 -16.00 5.77 10.17
N ASP A 8 -16.00 4.54 9.66
CA ASP A 8 -16.74 3.42 10.24
C ASP A 8 -16.13 2.92 11.55
N ALA A 9 -14.80 2.99 11.70
CA ALA A 9 -14.09 2.47 12.87
C ALA A 9 -13.84 3.52 13.97
N ALA A 10 -13.67 4.79 13.61
CA ALA A 10 -13.27 5.84 14.55
C ALA A 10 -14.44 6.34 15.40
N GLN A 11 -14.14 6.73 16.63
CA GLN A 11 -15.09 7.35 17.54
C GLN A 11 -14.92 8.85 17.52
N VAL A 12 -16.02 9.59 17.37
CA VAL A 12 -16.05 11.05 17.48
C VAL A 12 -16.89 11.48 18.68
N VAL A 13 -16.29 12.27 19.56
CA VAL A 13 -16.92 12.74 20.80
C VAL A 13 -16.86 14.26 20.85
N ALA A 14 -18.00 14.89 21.10
CA ALA A 14 -18.08 16.32 21.38
C ALA A 14 -17.40 16.62 22.72
N LEU A 15 -16.53 17.61 22.74
CA LEU A 15 -15.86 18.06 23.95
C LEU A 15 -16.57 19.30 24.50
N THR A 16 -16.86 19.29 25.79
CA THR A 16 -17.40 20.44 26.53
C THR A 16 -16.31 21.01 27.44
N ASN A 17 -16.21 22.34 27.54
CA ASN A 17 -15.20 23.04 28.34
C ASN A 17 -13.75 22.73 27.93
N HIS A 18 -13.56 22.34 26.67
CA HIS A 18 -12.26 22.12 26.06
C HIS A 18 -12.03 23.19 24.98
N GLY A 19 -10.78 23.60 24.75
CA GLY A 19 -10.45 24.58 23.70
C GLY A 19 -10.61 24.05 22.26
N ARG A 20 -11.06 22.79 22.11
CA ARG A 20 -11.31 22.10 20.83
C ARG A 20 -12.72 21.53 20.85
N LYS A 21 -13.38 21.45 19.69
CA LYS A 21 -14.78 20.99 19.61
C LYS A 21 -14.93 19.47 19.64
N TRP A 22 -14.02 18.74 19.00
CA TRP A 22 -14.14 17.31 18.79
C TRP A 22 -12.86 16.58 19.20
N ARG A 23 -13.02 15.42 19.84
CA ARG A 23 -11.99 14.38 19.90
C ARG A 23 -12.38 13.26 18.95
N VAL A 24 -11.47 12.89 18.07
CA VAL A 24 -11.58 11.70 17.22
C VAL A 24 -10.56 10.68 17.70
N SER A 25 -10.99 9.42 17.87
CA SER A 25 -10.15 8.35 18.41
C SER A 25 -10.26 7.08 17.57
N LEU A 26 -9.14 6.39 17.38
CA LEU A 26 -9.07 5.06 16.77
C LEU A 26 -8.16 4.19 17.65
N GLY A 27 -8.75 3.25 18.40
CA GLY A 27 -8.00 2.51 19.42
C GLY A 27 -7.52 3.44 20.53
N GLU A 28 -6.21 3.40 20.83
CA GLU A 28 -5.56 4.25 21.83
C GLU A 28 -5.18 5.64 21.29
N ASP A 29 -5.10 5.79 19.96
CA ASP A 29 -4.73 7.03 19.31
C ASP A 29 -5.90 8.00 19.25
N HIS A 30 -5.61 9.30 19.37
CA HIS A 30 -6.61 10.34 19.24
C HIS A 30 -6.04 11.65 18.70
N SER A 31 -6.91 12.44 18.07
CA SER A 31 -6.62 13.78 17.60
C SER A 31 -7.84 14.69 17.82
N PHE A 32 -7.64 15.99 17.61
CA PHE A 32 -8.64 17.01 17.88
C PHE A 32 -8.96 17.82 16.62
N SER A 33 -10.24 18.10 16.42
CA SER A 33 -10.74 18.93 15.32
C SER A 33 -11.69 20.02 15.82
N ASP A 34 -11.73 21.14 15.10
CA ASP A 34 -12.66 22.26 15.31
C ASP A 34 -13.71 22.39 14.20
N ALA A 35 -13.84 21.35 13.38
CA ALA A 35 -14.80 21.27 12.29
C ALA A 35 -16.24 21.55 12.76
N ALA A 36 -17.10 21.92 11.82
CA ALA A 36 -18.47 22.35 12.12
C ALA A 36 -19.34 21.24 12.74
N ASP A 37 -19.09 19.99 12.35
CA ASP A 37 -19.90 18.83 12.72
C ASP A 37 -19.02 17.57 12.88
N PRO A 38 -19.57 16.48 13.48
CA PRO A 38 -18.80 15.26 13.75
C PRO A 38 -18.24 14.58 12.49
N GLN A 39 -18.96 14.61 11.37
CA GLN A 39 -18.52 13.98 10.13
C GLN A 39 -17.37 14.76 9.49
N ALA A 40 -17.47 16.10 9.51
CA ALA A 40 -16.38 16.96 9.11
C ALA A 40 -15.15 16.78 10.01
N ALA A 41 -15.33 16.55 11.32
CA ALA A 41 -14.23 16.29 12.26
C ALA A 41 -13.49 14.97 11.96
N LEU A 42 -14.22 13.91 11.61
CA LEU A 42 -13.63 12.64 11.18
C LEU A 42 -12.78 12.83 9.91
N ARG A 43 -13.34 13.52 8.91
CA ARG A 43 -12.64 13.79 7.65
C ARG A 43 -11.40 14.66 7.84
N ASP A 44 -11.48 15.67 8.70
CA ASP A 44 -10.39 16.59 9.06
C ASP A 44 -9.22 15.85 9.73
N VAL A 45 -9.51 14.99 10.71
CA VAL A 45 -8.47 14.20 11.39
C VAL A 45 -7.82 13.20 10.45
N HIS A 46 -8.60 12.51 9.60
CA HIS A 46 -8.03 11.61 8.61
C HIS A 46 -7.20 12.35 7.55
N HIS A 47 -7.67 13.53 7.10
CA HIS A 47 -6.91 14.40 6.20
C HIS A 47 -5.56 14.79 6.82
N ALA A 48 -5.56 15.25 8.07
CA ALA A 48 -4.34 15.62 8.77
C ALA A 48 -3.36 14.44 8.92
N ALA A 49 -3.86 13.23 9.15
CA ALA A 49 -3.04 12.02 9.21
C ALA A 49 -2.38 11.71 7.85
N VAL A 50 -3.14 11.77 6.75
CA VAL A 50 -2.61 11.59 5.39
C VAL A 50 -1.59 12.68 5.05
N ASN A 51 -1.90 13.94 5.36
CA ASN A 51 -1.00 15.07 5.20
C ASN A 51 0.32 14.86 5.95
N ASN A 52 0.27 14.44 7.22
CA ASN A 52 1.47 14.20 8.02
C ASN A 52 2.31 13.05 7.45
N ALA A 53 1.68 11.98 6.98
CA ALA A 53 2.40 10.89 6.33
C ALA A 53 3.12 11.37 5.05
N LEU A 54 2.46 12.18 4.23
CA LEU A 54 3.07 12.74 3.01
C LEU A 54 4.20 13.74 3.33
N TYR A 55 3.95 14.65 4.26
CA TYR A 55 4.93 15.63 4.73
C TYR A 55 6.21 14.97 5.25
N LEU A 56 6.06 13.97 6.11
CA LEU A 56 7.21 13.23 6.66
C LEU A 56 7.98 12.47 5.58
N ASN A 57 7.40 12.19 4.42
CA ASN A 57 8.07 11.53 3.30
C ASN A 57 8.68 12.49 2.27
N GLN A 58 8.70 13.80 2.54
CA GLN A 58 9.47 14.74 1.74
C GLN A 58 10.99 14.45 1.84
N ALA A 59 11.74 14.85 0.81
CA ALA A 59 13.17 14.56 0.71
C ALA A 59 14.00 15.26 1.80
N ASP A 60 13.52 16.39 2.30
CA ASP A 60 14.11 17.21 3.37
C ASP A 60 13.45 16.97 4.74
N ALA A 61 12.51 16.03 4.83
CA ALA A 61 11.85 15.72 6.09
C ALA A 61 12.83 15.08 7.10
N PRO A 62 12.68 15.38 8.41
CA PRO A 62 13.50 14.76 9.44
C PRO A 62 13.42 13.23 9.40
N ASP A 63 14.55 12.57 9.63
CA ASP A 63 14.56 11.12 9.85
C ASP A 63 14.06 10.83 11.27
N ILE A 64 12.98 10.07 11.37
CA ILE A 64 12.32 9.76 12.63
C ILE A 64 12.12 8.25 12.76
N PRO A 65 12.24 7.69 13.98
CA PRO A 65 11.84 6.32 14.21
C PRO A 65 10.34 6.14 13.90
N ASN A 66 9.99 5.01 13.29
CA ASN A 66 8.61 4.67 12.89
C ASN A 66 7.98 5.68 11.93
N LYS A 67 8.76 6.18 10.97
CA LYS A 67 8.28 7.03 9.88
C LYS A 67 7.08 6.37 9.17
N PRO A 68 5.94 7.07 9.03
CA PRO A 68 4.78 6.54 8.32
C PRO A 68 5.12 6.23 6.86
N SER A 69 4.57 5.14 6.32
CA SER A 69 4.66 4.83 4.90
C SER A 69 3.89 5.87 4.08
N ILE A 70 4.30 6.07 2.81
CA ILE A 70 3.57 6.90 1.86
C ILE A 70 2.17 6.29 1.65
N PRO A 71 1.07 7.04 1.85
CA PRO A 71 -0.29 6.55 1.60
C PRO A 71 -0.49 6.12 0.15
N SER A 72 -1.28 5.07 -0.09
CA SER A 72 -1.55 4.59 -1.45
C SER A 72 -2.38 5.60 -2.27
N PRO A 73 -2.32 5.54 -3.62
CA PRO A 73 -3.11 6.43 -4.46
C PRO A 73 -4.62 6.39 -4.18
N GLN A 74 -5.15 5.22 -3.81
CA GLN A 74 -6.57 5.09 -3.48
C GLN A 74 -6.97 5.75 -2.14
N ILE A 75 -6.01 6.01 -1.25
CA ILE A 75 -6.24 6.79 -0.03
C ILE A 75 -6.15 8.29 -0.34
N VAL A 76 -5.16 8.68 -1.15
CA VAL A 76 -4.89 10.09 -1.49
C VAL A 76 -5.98 10.70 -2.36
N CYS A 77 -6.64 9.93 -3.23
CA CYS A 77 -7.70 10.44 -4.11
C CYS A 77 -8.92 11.04 -3.37
N ALA A 78 -9.08 10.76 -2.07
CA ALA A 78 -10.09 11.39 -1.22
C ALA A 78 -9.77 12.87 -0.90
N TYR A 79 -8.54 13.32 -1.18
CA TYR A 79 -7.97 14.62 -0.84
C TYR A 79 -7.18 15.22 -2.02
N PRO A 80 -7.88 15.78 -3.03
CA PRO A 80 -7.22 16.34 -4.23
C PRO A 80 -6.21 17.45 -3.93
N ASP A 81 -6.42 18.19 -2.83
CA ASP A 81 -5.50 19.21 -2.36
C ASP A 81 -4.15 18.64 -1.90
N LEU A 82 -4.15 17.47 -1.25
CA LEU A 82 -2.92 16.77 -0.86
C LEU A 82 -2.24 16.10 -2.05
N GLU A 83 -3.03 15.61 -3.01
CA GLU A 83 -2.52 15.06 -4.26
C GLU A 83 -1.71 16.11 -5.04
N GLU A 84 -2.25 17.33 -5.15
CA GLU A 84 -1.58 18.47 -5.78
C GLU A 84 -0.34 18.91 -4.98
N LEU A 85 -0.49 19.09 -3.67
CA LEU A 85 0.58 19.62 -2.80
C LEU A 85 1.80 18.69 -2.70
N TYR A 86 1.58 17.37 -2.70
CA TYR A 86 2.63 16.36 -2.52
C TYR A 86 2.90 15.51 -3.77
N ALA A 87 2.57 16.02 -4.96
CA ALA A 87 2.73 15.31 -6.23
C ALA A 87 4.14 14.70 -6.42
N ASP A 88 5.20 15.39 -5.98
CA ASP A 88 6.57 14.89 -6.09
C ASP A 88 6.88 13.74 -5.13
N VAL A 89 6.34 13.78 -3.91
CA VAL A 89 6.45 12.67 -2.93
C VAL A 89 5.74 11.44 -3.46
N LEU A 90 4.54 11.62 -4.02
CA LEU A 90 3.75 10.54 -4.61
C LEU A 90 4.47 9.92 -5.81
N LYS A 91 5.03 10.73 -6.70
CA LYS A 91 5.86 10.24 -7.83
C LYS A 91 7.09 9.47 -7.34
N ALA A 92 7.75 9.93 -6.29
CA ALA A 92 8.90 9.25 -5.71
C ALA A 92 8.50 7.92 -5.06
N GLY A 93 7.36 7.87 -4.35
CA GLY A 93 6.82 6.64 -3.75
C GLY A 93 6.26 5.62 -4.74
N MET A 94 5.81 6.07 -5.92
CA MET A 94 5.41 5.20 -7.03
C MET A 94 6.58 4.61 -7.81
N ARG A 95 7.83 5.03 -7.53
CA ARG A 95 8.96 4.21 -7.94
C ARG A 95 8.93 2.98 -7.03
N GLU A 96 8.41 1.88 -7.55
CA GLU A 96 8.75 0.56 -7.01
C GLU A 96 10.25 0.59 -6.70
N PRO A 97 10.69 0.14 -5.52
CA PRO A 97 12.10 -0.15 -5.33
C PRO A 97 12.44 -1.15 -6.42
N SER A 98 13.04 -0.65 -7.51
CA SER A 98 13.57 -1.49 -8.56
C SER A 98 14.73 -2.19 -7.90
N ILE A 99 14.45 -3.36 -7.32
CA ILE A 99 15.52 -4.28 -7.00
C ILE A 99 16.16 -4.53 -8.36
N PRO A 100 17.42 -4.14 -8.58
CA PRO A 100 18.10 -4.53 -9.80
C PRO A 100 18.03 -6.05 -9.83
N LEU A 101 17.21 -6.59 -10.73
CA LEU A 101 17.13 -8.03 -10.92
C LEU A 101 18.56 -8.48 -11.26
N PRO A 102 19.07 -9.54 -10.63
CA PRO A 102 20.39 -10.02 -10.93
C PRO A 102 20.50 -10.28 -12.44
N GLN A 103 21.63 -9.87 -13.03
CA GLN A 103 21.92 -10.21 -14.42
C GLN A 103 22.06 -11.73 -14.49
N VAL A 104 21.17 -12.39 -15.22
CA VAL A 104 21.18 -13.84 -15.40
C VAL A 104 21.89 -14.20 -16.70
N SER A 105 22.72 -15.23 -16.64
CA SER A 105 23.26 -15.89 -17.83
C SER A 105 22.15 -16.61 -18.60
N LYS A 106 22.42 -17.01 -19.85
CA LYS A 106 21.46 -17.77 -20.66
C LYS A 106 21.00 -19.07 -19.97
N VAL A 107 21.91 -19.76 -19.28
CA VAL A 107 21.60 -21.01 -18.58
C VAL A 107 20.67 -20.77 -17.40
N GLU A 108 20.91 -19.69 -16.64
CA GLU A 108 20.05 -19.29 -15.52
C GLU A 108 18.68 -18.82 -16.02
N PHE A 109 18.65 -18.11 -17.16
CA PHE A 109 17.40 -17.73 -17.82
C PHE A 109 16.58 -18.95 -18.25
N ASP A 110 17.19 -19.93 -18.92
CA ASP A 110 16.52 -21.17 -19.33
C ASP A 110 15.96 -21.94 -18.10
N ALA A 111 16.73 -21.98 -17.00
CA ALA A 111 16.31 -22.60 -15.75
C ALA A 111 15.14 -21.85 -15.08
N LEU A 112 15.12 -20.51 -15.14
CA LEU A 112 14.01 -19.70 -14.65
C LEU A 112 12.73 -19.98 -15.43
N ILE A 113 12.80 -20.02 -16.76
CA ILE A 113 11.65 -20.37 -17.61
C ILE A 113 11.14 -21.77 -17.30
N ALA A 114 12.03 -22.76 -17.16
CA ALA A 114 11.63 -24.11 -16.80
C ALA A 114 10.94 -24.16 -15.42
N SER A 115 11.43 -23.37 -14.47
CA SER A 115 10.85 -23.25 -13.13
C SER A 115 9.46 -22.61 -13.15
N LEU A 116 9.25 -21.57 -13.97
CA LEU A 116 7.93 -20.96 -14.15
C LEU A 116 6.93 -21.92 -14.80
N ARG A 117 7.36 -22.73 -15.77
CA ARG A 117 6.51 -23.78 -16.37
C ARG A 117 6.14 -24.87 -15.38
N LEU A 118 7.10 -25.29 -14.54
CA LEU A 118 6.84 -26.24 -13.46
C LEU A 118 5.87 -25.66 -12.43
N LEU A 119 5.99 -24.37 -12.11
CA LEU A 119 5.07 -23.66 -11.24
C LEU A 119 3.65 -23.64 -11.84
N SER A 120 3.49 -23.21 -13.11
CA SER A 120 2.17 -23.22 -13.77
C SER A 120 1.53 -24.61 -13.75
N ALA A 121 2.31 -25.66 -14.07
CA ALA A 121 1.83 -27.04 -14.03
C ALA A 121 1.44 -27.47 -12.59
N GLY A 122 2.23 -27.08 -11.59
CA GLY A 122 1.95 -27.34 -10.18
C GLY A 122 0.67 -26.65 -9.71
N MET A 123 0.45 -25.40 -10.13
CA MET A 123 -0.77 -24.64 -9.81
C MET A 123 -2.00 -25.22 -10.51
N SER A 124 -1.89 -25.57 -11.79
CA SER A 124 -2.96 -26.23 -12.56
C SER A 124 -3.34 -27.59 -11.98
N GLY A 125 -2.36 -28.34 -11.47
CA GLY A 125 -2.55 -29.60 -10.78
C GLY A 125 -3.02 -29.48 -9.33
N GLY A 126 -3.13 -28.25 -8.80
CA GLY A 126 -3.51 -27.98 -7.41
C GLY A 126 -2.46 -28.36 -6.36
N LEU A 127 -1.22 -28.63 -6.79
CA LEU A 127 -0.07 -28.93 -5.91
C LEU A 127 0.55 -27.68 -5.30
N VAL A 128 0.33 -26.52 -5.91
CA VAL A 128 0.79 -25.21 -5.42
C VAL A 128 -0.37 -24.23 -5.44
N ARG A 129 -0.57 -23.53 -4.33
CA ARG A 129 -1.56 -22.48 -4.16
C ARG A 129 -0.90 -21.19 -3.72
N ALA A 130 -1.60 -20.07 -3.95
CA ALA A 130 -1.10 -18.76 -3.57
C ALA A 130 -0.95 -18.57 -2.04
N ASP A 131 -1.57 -19.44 -1.23
CA ASP A 131 -1.46 -19.49 0.22
C ASP A 131 -0.48 -20.57 0.75
N ASP A 132 0.23 -21.28 -0.14
CA ASP A 132 1.15 -22.35 0.26
C ASP A 132 2.51 -21.81 0.75
N GLY A 133 2.60 -21.55 2.05
CA GLY A 133 3.86 -21.31 2.76
C GLY A 133 4.77 -20.28 2.09
N ASP A 134 6.07 -20.57 2.02
CA ASP A 134 7.07 -19.67 1.44
C ASP A 134 6.83 -19.36 -0.05
N ILE A 135 6.29 -20.32 -0.80
CA ILE A 135 5.99 -20.14 -2.22
C ILE A 135 4.83 -19.15 -2.39
N GLY A 136 3.77 -19.31 -1.61
CA GLY A 136 2.64 -18.38 -1.57
C GLY A 136 3.08 -16.97 -1.15
N ALA A 137 3.94 -16.86 -0.13
CA ALA A 137 4.52 -15.59 0.29
C ALA A 137 5.33 -14.92 -0.82
N ILE A 138 6.12 -15.67 -1.60
CA ILE A 138 6.85 -15.13 -2.75
C ILE A 138 5.87 -14.69 -3.86
N LEU A 139 4.86 -15.51 -4.17
CA LEU A 139 3.90 -15.23 -5.24
C LEU A 139 3.02 -14.02 -4.97
N THR A 140 2.78 -13.71 -3.71
CA THR A 140 1.87 -12.63 -3.30
C THR A 140 2.62 -11.42 -2.75
N ASP A 141 3.95 -11.46 -2.70
CA ASP A 141 4.78 -10.51 -1.97
C ASP A 141 4.26 -10.31 -0.53
N SER A 142 4.20 -11.40 0.21
CA SER A 142 3.63 -11.48 1.56
C SER A 142 2.20 -10.93 1.67
N GLY A 143 1.40 -11.07 0.61
CA GLY A 143 0.01 -10.61 0.54
C GLY A 143 -0.18 -9.18 0.01
N THR A 144 0.87 -8.52 -0.47
CA THR A 144 0.80 -7.18 -1.08
C THR A 144 0.00 -7.18 -2.39
N HIS A 145 -0.03 -8.29 -3.12
CA HIS A 145 -0.89 -8.51 -4.28
C HIS A 145 -1.42 -9.95 -4.37
N GLY A 146 -2.44 -10.17 -5.21
CA GLY A 146 -3.08 -11.48 -5.37
C GLY A 146 -2.20 -12.58 -6.00
N GLY A 147 -1.03 -12.22 -6.53
CA GLY A 147 -0.18 -13.12 -7.30
C GLY A 147 -0.75 -13.42 -8.68
N LEU A 148 -0.03 -14.23 -9.46
CA LEU A 148 -0.48 -14.67 -10.79
C LEU A 148 -1.16 -16.03 -10.69
N SER A 149 -2.24 -16.21 -11.45
CA SER A 149 -2.82 -17.52 -11.74
C SER A 149 -1.94 -18.34 -12.68
N ALA A 150 -2.21 -19.64 -12.81
CA ALA A 150 -1.45 -20.53 -13.70
C ALA A 150 -1.46 -20.02 -15.16
N ASP A 151 -2.62 -19.62 -15.67
CA ASP A 151 -2.76 -19.07 -17.03
C ASP A 151 -1.95 -17.79 -17.23
N GLU A 152 -1.86 -16.96 -16.19
CA GLU A 152 -1.07 -15.73 -16.21
C GLU A 152 0.43 -16.00 -16.14
N VAL A 153 0.86 -17.03 -15.39
CA VAL A 153 2.26 -17.51 -15.38
C VAL A 153 2.66 -18.06 -16.74
N ASP A 154 1.78 -18.82 -17.41
CA ASP A 154 2.04 -19.30 -18.76
C ASP A 154 2.11 -18.16 -19.77
N SER A 155 1.19 -17.21 -19.70
CA SER A 155 1.21 -16.00 -20.53
C SER A 155 2.48 -15.16 -20.31
N LEU A 156 2.97 -15.10 -19.06
CA LEU A 156 4.23 -14.45 -18.72
C LEU A 156 5.42 -15.16 -19.37
N CYS A 157 5.47 -16.50 -19.31
CA CYS A 157 6.53 -17.29 -19.95
C CYS A 157 6.63 -17.00 -21.45
N GLU A 158 5.50 -17.00 -22.16
CA GLU A 158 5.44 -16.68 -23.59
C GLU A 158 5.99 -15.28 -23.88
N ARG A 159 5.54 -14.30 -23.08
CA ARG A 159 5.96 -12.91 -23.26
C ARG A 159 7.44 -12.70 -23.01
N ILE A 160 8.04 -13.44 -22.07
CA ILE A 160 9.48 -13.37 -21.78
C ILE A 160 10.31 -14.07 -22.87
N LEU A 161 9.85 -15.22 -23.37
CA LEU A 161 10.58 -16.00 -24.37
C LEU A 161 10.61 -15.37 -25.77
N PHE A 162 9.54 -14.64 -26.11
CA PHE A 162 9.30 -14.12 -27.46
C PHE A 162 9.30 -12.59 -27.54
N MET A 163 9.86 -11.91 -26.53
CA MET A 163 10.18 -10.47 -26.58
C MET A 163 11.37 -10.19 -27.50
#